data_AF-A0A1Y4HL31-F1
#
_entry.id   AF-A0A1Y4HL31-F1
#
_cell.length_a   1.000
_cell.length_b   1.000
_cell.length_c   1.000
_cell.angle_alpha   90.00
_cell.angle_beta   90.00
_cell.angle_gamma   90.00
#
_symmetry.space_group_name_H-M   'P 1'
#
loop_
_entity.id
_entity.type
_entity.pdbx_description
1 polymer ?
#
loop_
_entity_poly.entity_id
_entity_poly.type
_entity_poly.pdbx_seq_one_letter_code
_entity_poly.pdbx_strand_id
1 'polypeptide(L)'
;MNRHISILMWLSRSSFWKLVVLTGISAVIQTVWFCFVLSGNPLASLEELAGGGALAVPFFVCFLLASALLSITGCEMGARCGYTLRRLSVSERTIFAWQWGYNSACFLLLWLVELLTAFGLCTLYTMKADPSLVSGQTIFLAFYRNSLLHALLPLEDVFLWIRNLLFAAASGAACAVLSYRQRRGRLGWEIAAVCTTILFAFPSALGQWEWNSIALCLIVFLLLEICVFVWGKEGSTDEKRTV
;
A
#
# COMPACT_ATOMS: atom_id res chain seq x y z
N MET A 1 -10.60 -4.31 -29.95
CA MET A 1 -9.96 -4.50 -28.63
C MET A 1 -10.30 -3.30 -27.76
N ASN A 2 -10.94 -3.50 -26.61
CA ASN A 2 -11.45 -2.38 -25.79
C ASN A 2 -10.28 -1.52 -25.28
N ARG A 3 -10.35 -0.21 -25.52
CA ARG A 3 -9.30 0.76 -25.20
C ARG A 3 -8.88 0.69 -23.71
N HIS A 4 -9.83 0.39 -22.84
CA HIS A 4 -9.61 0.20 -21.39
C HIS A 4 -8.74 -1.02 -21.04
N ILE A 5 -8.93 -2.14 -21.73
CA ILE A 5 -8.15 -3.38 -21.47
C ILE A 5 -6.69 -3.20 -21.91
N SER A 6 -6.47 -2.43 -22.98
CA SER A 6 -5.12 -2.16 -23.47
C SER A 6 -4.29 -1.34 -22.48
N ILE A 7 -4.92 -0.38 -21.79
CA ILE A 7 -4.28 0.45 -20.76
C ILE A 7 -3.89 -0.43 -19.55
N LEU A 8 -4.81 -1.25 -19.06
CA LEU A 8 -4.57 -2.16 -17.93
C LEU A 8 -3.51 -3.21 -18.23
N MET A 9 -3.58 -3.84 -19.41
CA MET A 9 -2.63 -4.87 -19.81
C MET A 9 -1.20 -4.33 -19.87
N TRP A 10 -1.04 -3.07 -20.30
CA TRP A 10 0.26 -2.42 -20.35
C TRP A 10 0.79 -2.03 -18.95
N LEU A 11 -0.06 -1.43 -18.09
CA LEU A 11 0.26 -1.13 -16.69
C LEU A 11 0.70 -2.38 -15.93
N SER A 12 -0.03 -3.47 -16.11
CA SER A 12 0.30 -4.78 -15.54
C SER A 12 1.68 -5.27 -16.02
N ARG A 13 1.95 -5.24 -17.33
CA ARG A 13 3.21 -5.74 -17.88
C ARG A 13 4.44 -4.98 -17.37
N SER A 14 4.34 -3.69 -17.08
CA SER A 14 5.49 -2.85 -16.70
C SER A 14 5.84 -2.90 -15.21
N SER A 15 4.83 -3.05 -14.34
CA SER A 15 4.99 -2.88 -12.90
C SER A 15 4.67 -4.15 -12.09
N PHE A 16 3.81 -5.04 -12.58
CA PHE A 16 3.30 -6.18 -11.81
C PHE A 16 4.43 -7.13 -11.38
N TRP A 17 5.30 -7.57 -12.31
CA TRP A 17 6.39 -8.48 -11.95
C TRP A 17 7.38 -7.85 -10.97
N LYS A 18 7.65 -6.55 -11.11
CA LYS A 18 8.53 -5.81 -10.20
C LYS A 18 7.93 -5.74 -8.79
N LEU A 19 6.61 -5.55 -8.68
CA LEU A 19 5.91 -5.58 -7.40
C LEU A 19 5.93 -6.98 -6.78
N VAL A 20 5.68 -8.04 -7.56
CA VAL A 20 5.74 -9.42 -7.08
C VAL A 20 7.14 -9.78 -6.56
N VAL A 21 8.18 -9.37 -7.28
CA VAL A 21 9.57 -9.56 -6.83
C VAL A 21 9.84 -8.78 -5.56
N LEU A 22 9.40 -7.52 -5.48
CA LEU A 22 9.61 -6.66 -4.32
C LEU A 22 8.93 -7.22 -3.05
N THR A 23 7.66 -7.64 -3.16
CA THR A 23 6.94 -8.25 -2.03
C THR A 23 7.50 -9.61 -1.66
N GLY A 24 7.94 -10.41 -2.65
CA GLY A 24 8.64 -11.67 -2.41
C GLY A 24 9.96 -11.47 -1.64
N ILE A 25 10.77 -10.47 -2.01
CA ILE A 25 12.01 -10.14 -1.28
C ILE A 25 11.68 -9.71 0.16
N SER A 26 10.67 -8.84 0.36
CA SER A 26 10.23 -8.43 1.70
C SER A 26 9.86 -9.65 2.55
N ALA A 27 9.07 -10.57 2.00
CA ALA A 27 8.63 -11.78 2.70
C ALA A 27 9.81 -12.70 3.06
N VAL A 28 10.78 -12.86 2.16
CA VAL A 28 12.00 -13.64 2.43
C VAL A 28 12.82 -12.99 3.54
N ILE A 29 13.02 -11.67 3.51
CA ILE A 29 13.76 -10.94 4.55
C ILE A 29 13.09 -11.11 5.92
N GLN A 30 11.78 -10.93 6.00
CA GLN A 30 11.02 -11.15 7.23
C GLN A 30 11.16 -12.59 7.74
N THR A 31 11.05 -13.57 6.84
CA THR A 31 11.16 -15.00 7.19
C THR A 31 12.55 -15.36 7.70
N VAL A 32 13.60 -14.87 7.04
CA VAL A 32 15.00 -15.10 7.45
C VAL A 32 15.25 -14.45 8.80
N TRP A 33 14.83 -13.19 8.99
CA TRP A 33 14.96 -12.50 10.27
C TRP A 33 14.23 -13.24 11.38
N PHE A 34 12.97 -13.62 11.15
CA PHE A 34 12.16 -14.36 12.12
C PHE A 34 12.80 -15.71 12.50
N CYS A 35 13.28 -16.47 11.52
CA CYS A 35 13.97 -17.75 11.77
C CYS A 35 15.28 -17.57 12.53
N PHE A 36 16.04 -16.52 12.24
CA PHE A 36 17.30 -16.21 12.93
C PHE A 36 17.04 -15.88 14.41
N VAL A 37 16.06 -15.04 14.70
CA VAL A 37 15.71 -14.67 16.08
C VAL A 37 15.16 -15.87 16.85
N LEU A 38 14.29 -16.68 16.23
CA LEU A 38 13.75 -17.89 16.86
C LEU A 38 14.85 -18.92 17.15
N SER A 39 15.85 -19.04 16.28
CA SER A 39 16.99 -19.96 16.50
C SER A 39 17.92 -19.47 17.63
N GLY A 40 18.06 -18.15 17.80
CA GLY A 40 18.86 -17.56 18.86
C GLY A 40 18.18 -17.59 20.23
N ASN A 41 16.84 -17.51 20.27
CA ASN A 41 16.05 -17.50 21.50
C ASN A 41 14.79 -18.38 21.36
N PRO A 42 14.88 -19.71 21.58
CA PRO A 42 13.77 -20.63 21.37
C PRO A 42 12.62 -20.48 22.38
N LEU A 43 12.85 -19.75 23.48
CA LEU A 43 11.86 -19.43 24.51
C LEU A 43 11.20 -18.05 24.30
N ALA A 44 11.58 -17.31 23.24
CA ALA A 44 11.01 -15.99 22.98
C ALA A 44 9.53 -16.10 22.63
N SER A 45 8.71 -15.27 23.26
CA SER A 45 7.29 -15.20 22.97
C SER A 45 7.04 -14.61 21.58
N LEU A 46 5.94 -15.00 20.94
CA LEU A 46 5.54 -14.46 19.64
C LEU A 46 5.37 -12.92 19.67
N GLU A 47 5.02 -12.38 20.83
CA GLU A 47 4.89 -10.93 21.06
C GLU A 47 6.25 -10.23 21.08
N GLU A 48 7.28 -10.80 21.70
CA GLU A 48 8.64 -10.25 21.67
C GLU A 48 9.23 -10.31 20.26
N LEU A 49 8.98 -11.40 19.54
CA LEU A 49 9.38 -11.57 18.14
C LEU A 49 8.70 -10.55 17.22
N ALA A 50 7.44 -10.21 17.48
CA ALA A 50 6.67 -9.30 16.63
C ALA A 50 6.69 -7.83 17.10
N GLY A 51 7.01 -7.56 18.37
CA GLY A 51 6.86 -6.26 19.03
C GLY A 51 7.98 -5.26 18.78
N GLY A 52 9.16 -5.72 18.32
CA GLY A 52 10.34 -4.86 18.14
C GLY A 52 10.33 -3.95 16.90
N GLY A 53 9.22 -3.85 16.17
CA GLY A 53 9.14 -3.09 14.90
C GLY A 53 9.96 -3.71 13.75
N ALA A 54 10.74 -4.75 14.00
CA ALA A 54 11.61 -5.38 13.03
C ALA A 54 10.86 -6.11 11.90
N LEU A 55 9.62 -6.58 12.14
CA LEU A 55 8.72 -7.04 11.07
C LEU A 55 8.11 -5.87 10.28
N ALA A 56 7.91 -4.72 10.93
CA ALA A 56 7.32 -3.54 10.30
C ALA A 56 8.28 -2.84 9.32
N VAL A 57 9.58 -2.80 9.64
CA VAL A 57 10.60 -2.15 8.81
C VAL A 57 10.62 -2.68 7.36
N PRO A 58 10.79 -3.98 7.09
CA PRO A 58 10.83 -4.48 5.71
C PRO A 58 9.52 -4.21 4.96
N PHE A 59 8.38 -4.31 5.65
CA PHE A 59 7.07 -3.98 5.09
C PHE A 59 6.99 -2.50 4.68
N PHE A 60 7.40 -1.58 5.55
CA PHE A 60 7.38 -0.14 5.24
C PHE A 60 8.37 0.24 4.15
N VAL A 61 9.56 -0.36 4.13
CA VAL A 61 10.53 -0.19 3.05
C VAL A 61 9.94 -0.68 1.73
N CYS A 62 9.30 -1.86 1.74
CA CYS A 62 8.60 -2.40 0.58
C CYS A 62 7.48 -1.48 0.11
N PHE A 63 6.68 -0.93 1.02
CA PHE A 63 5.62 0.02 0.71
C PHE A 63 6.14 1.32 0.06
N LEU A 64 7.23 1.89 0.58
CA LEU A 64 7.85 3.10 0.01
C LEU A 64 8.44 2.82 -1.38
N LEU A 65 9.11 1.69 -1.54
CA LEU A 65 9.65 1.26 -2.84
C LEU A 65 8.54 0.99 -3.86
N ALA A 66 7.44 0.36 -3.44
CA ALA A 66 6.25 0.16 -4.28
C ALA A 66 5.62 1.49 -4.70
N SER A 67 5.51 2.44 -3.76
CA SER A 67 5.00 3.80 -4.02
C SER A 67 5.87 4.56 -5.02
N ALA A 68 7.19 4.49 -4.87
CA ALA A 68 8.14 5.08 -5.80
C ALA A 68 8.07 4.41 -7.19
N LEU A 69 7.99 3.08 -7.24
CA LEU A 69 7.89 2.32 -8.49
C LEU A 69 6.61 2.63 -9.27
N LEU A 70 5.45 2.63 -8.59
CA LEU A 70 4.15 2.96 -9.20
C LEU A 70 4.08 4.42 -9.65
N SER A 71 4.77 5.30 -8.93
CA SER A 71 4.93 6.70 -9.31
C SER A 71 5.76 6.87 -10.58
N ILE A 72 6.96 6.28 -10.62
CA ILE A 72 7.87 6.38 -11.77
C ILE A 72 7.22 5.79 -13.02
N THR A 73 6.61 4.61 -12.92
CA THR A 73 5.92 3.96 -14.04
C THR A 73 4.78 4.81 -14.58
N GLY A 74 4.10 5.57 -13.71
CA GLY A 74 3.10 6.55 -14.10
C GLY A 74 3.68 7.82 -14.75
N CYS A 75 4.82 8.30 -14.27
CA CYS A 75 5.51 9.49 -14.79
C CYS A 75 6.17 9.25 -16.16
N GLU A 76 6.75 8.06 -16.39
CA GLU A 76 7.29 7.64 -17.68
C GLU A 76 6.21 7.62 -18.78
N MET A 77 4.92 7.56 -18.40
CA MET A 77 3.81 7.72 -19.34
C MET A 77 3.75 9.12 -19.98
N GLY A 78 4.44 10.13 -19.43
CA GLY A 78 4.36 11.51 -19.89
C GLY A 78 5.00 11.78 -21.27
N ALA A 79 6.22 11.29 -21.52
CA ALA A 79 6.98 11.69 -22.70
C ALA A 79 6.75 10.81 -23.95
N ARG A 80 6.70 9.48 -23.81
CA ARG A 80 6.50 8.55 -24.94
C ARG A 80 5.04 8.12 -25.10
N CYS A 81 4.30 7.98 -24.00
CA CYS A 81 2.89 7.58 -24.01
C CYS A 81 1.94 8.75 -24.35
N GLY A 82 2.34 10.01 -24.15
CA GLY A 82 1.55 11.17 -24.60
C GLY A 82 1.23 11.12 -26.11
N TYR A 83 2.21 10.70 -26.93
CA TYR A 83 1.99 10.51 -28.37
C TYR A 83 1.08 9.32 -28.70
N THR A 84 1.14 8.24 -27.95
CA THR A 84 0.30 7.04 -28.14
C THR A 84 -1.13 7.24 -27.63
N LEU A 85 -1.30 7.96 -26.52
CA LEU A 85 -2.60 8.28 -25.91
C LEU A 85 -3.35 9.35 -26.70
N ARG A 86 -2.64 10.34 -27.27
CA ARG A 86 -3.25 11.34 -28.19
C ARG A 86 -3.86 10.70 -29.44
N ARG A 87 -3.34 9.53 -29.86
CA ARG A 87 -3.94 8.72 -30.94
C ARG A 87 -5.16 7.89 -30.51
N LEU A 88 -5.33 7.61 -29.22
CA LEU A 88 -6.43 6.77 -28.71
C LEU A 88 -7.70 7.57 -28.37
N SER A 89 -7.65 8.91 -28.48
CA SER A 89 -8.75 9.84 -28.18
C SER A 89 -9.44 9.58 -26.83
N VAL A 90 -8.67 9.21 -25.80
CA VAL A 90 -9.18 8.98 -24.43
C VAL A 90 -8.85 10.20 -23.57
N SER A 91 -9.81 10.65 -22.75
CA SER A 91 -9.61 11.79 -21.85
C SER A 91 -8.56 11.48 -20.79
N GLU A 92 -7.83 12.51 -20.35
CA GLU A 92 -6.81 12.37 -19.31
C GLU A 92 -7.41 11.89 -17.98
N ARG A 93 -8.64 12.32 -17.68
CA ARG A 93 -9.40 11.91 -16.48
C ARG A 93 -9.68 10.41 -16.46
N THR A 94 -10.01 9.82 -17.61
CA THR A 94 -10.23 8.37 -17.70
C THR A 94 -8.93 7.60 -17.48
N ILE A 95 -7.81 8.10 -18.01
CA ILE A 95 -6.49 7.49 -17.78
C ILE A 95 -6.11 7.57 -16.31
N PHE A 96 -6.33 8.72 -15.67
CA PHE A 96 -6.13 8.90 -14.23
C PHE A 96 -6.97 7.92 -13.41
N ALA A 97 -8.28 7.78 -13.71
CA ALA A 97 -9.16 6.87 -12.97
C ALA A 97 -8.71 5.40 -13.06
N TRP A 98 -8.29 4.95 -14.25
CA TRP A 98 -7.75 3.60 -14.43
C TRP A 98 -6.41 3.40 -13.72
N GLN A 99 -5.52 4.40 -13.76
CA GLN A 99 -4.25 4.35 -13.05
C GLN A 99 -4.45 4.35 -11.53
N TRP A 100 -5.39 5.15 -11.02
CA TRP A 100 -5.78 5.18 -9.62
C TRP A 100 -6.30 3.80 -9.17
N GLY A 101 -7.25 3.22 -9.92
CA GLY A 101 -7.79 1.90 -9.61
C GLY A 101 -6.72 0.80 -9.61
N TYR A 102 -5.86 0.79 -10.65
CA TYR A 102 -4.75 -0.16 -10.75
C TYR A 102 -3.75 -0.03 -9.59
N ASN A 103 -3.31 1.18 -9.27
CA ASN A 103 -2.37 1.42 -8.18
C ASN A 103 -2.96 1.02 -6.83
N SER A 104 -4.24 1.35 -6.59
CA SER A 104 -4.94 0.98 -5.35
C SER A 104 -5.02 -0.54 -5.21
N ALA A 105 -5.34 -1.25 -6.29
CA ALA A 105 -5.34 -2.72 -6.31
C ALA A 105 -3.93 -3.30 -6.04
N CYS A 106 -2.87 -2.67 -6.55
CA CYS A 106 -1.50 -3.07 -6.26
C CYS A 106 -1.14 -2.94 -4.76
N PHE A 107 -1.58 -1.87 -4.10
CA PHE A 107 -1.39 -1.71 -2.65
C PHE A 107 -2.20 -2.73 -1.84
N LEU A 108 -3.43 -3.05 -2.27
CA LEU A 108 -4.22 -4.13 -1.65
C LEU A 108 -3.53 -5.49 -1.81
N LEU A 109 -2.94 -5.77 -2.98
CA LEU A 109 -2.15 -7.00 -3.19
C LEU A 109 -0.90 -7.04 -2.31
N LEU A 110 -0.20 -5.91 -2.15
CA LEU A 110 0.95 -5.79 -1.26
C LEU A 110 0.54 -6.15 0.17
N TRP A 111 -0.56 -5.58 0.67
CA TRP A 111 -1.09 -5.94 2.00
C TRP A 111 -1.53 -7.39 2.10
N LEU A 112 -2.14 -7.95 1.06
CA LEU A 112 -2.52 -9.36 1.06
C LEU A 112 -1.29 -10.27 1.19
N VAL A 113 -0.21 -9.99 0.44
CA VAL A 113 1.04 -10.75 0.53
C VAL A 113 1.68 -10.59 1.91
N GLU A 114 1.69 -9.39 2.47
CA GLU A 114 2.17 -9.15 3.83
C GLU A 114 1.37 -9.94 4.86
N LEU A 115 0.03 -9.92 4.75
CA LEU A 115 -0.87 -10.67 5.62
C LEU A 115 -0.61 -12.19 5.55
N LEU A 116 -0.46 -12.73 4.33
CA LEU A 116 -0.14 -14.14 4.14
C LEU A 116 1.24 -14.50 4.69
N THR A 117 2.21 -13.60 4.54
CA THR A 117 3.55 -13.79 5.09
C THR A 117 3.50 -13.81 6.62
N ALA A 118 2.84 -12.83 7.23
CA ALA A 118 2.65 -12.78 8.68
C ALA A 118 1.94 -14.02 9.22
N PHE A 119 0.87 -14.47 8.57
CA PHE A 119 0.19 -15.71 8.92
C PHE A 119 1.10 -16.93 8.76
N GLY A 120 1.91 -16.98 7.70
CA GLY A 120 2.95 -17.98 7.49
C GLY A 120 3.99 -18.01 8.62
N LEU A 121 4.44 -16.84 9.10
CA LEU A 121 5.38 -16.76 10.22
C LEU A 121 4.74 -17.23 11.53
N CYS A 122 3.51 -16.83 11.81
CA CYS A 122 2.78 -17.30 12.99
C CYS A 122 2.58 -18.83 12.97
N THR A 123 2.24 -19.41 11.81
CA THR A 123 2.10 -20.87 11.68
C THR A 123 3.45 -21.59 11.84
N LEU A 124 4.52 -21.08 11.21
CA LEU A 124 5.89 -21.59 11.41
C LEU A 124 6.33 -21.54 12.88
N TYR A 125 5.95 -20.48 13.62
CA TYR A 125 6.19 -20.39 15.06
C TYR A 125 5.48 -21.52 15.81
N THR A 126 4.18 -21.73 15.57
CA THR A 126 3.43 -22.79 16.28
C THR A 126 3.96 -24.20 16.02
N MET A 127 4.65 -24.43 14.88
CA MET A 127 5.29 -25.70 14.57
C MET A 127 6.64 -25.91 15.26
N LYS A 128 7.35 -24.83 15.61
CA LYS A 128 8.73 -24.88 16.13
C LYS A 128 8.85 -24.53 17.61
N ALA A 129 7.92 -23.74 18.14
CA ALA A 129 7.93 -23.28 19.52
C ALA A 129 7.61 -24.42 20.50
N ASP A 130 8.04 -24.24 21.74
CA ASP A 130 7.76 -25.19 22.83
C ASP A 130 6.24 -25.36 22.99
N PRO A 131 5.71 -26.60 23.10
CA PRO A 131 4.29 -26.86 23.31
C PRO A 131 3.67 -26.14 24.51
N SER A 132 4.48 -25.77 25.52
CA SER A 132 4.04 -24.98 26.67
C SER A 132 3.67 -23.53 26.34
N LEU A 133 4.19 -22.98 25.25
CA LEU A 133 3.95 -21.61 24.78
C LEU A 133 2.86 -21.52 23.70
N VAL A 134 2.37 -22.66 23.22
CA VAL A 134 1.44 -22.75 22.09
C VAL A 134 0.10 -23.30 22.55
N SER A 135 -0.96 -22.59 22.20
CA SER A 135 -2.35 -22.97 22.37
C SER A 135 -3.07 -22.83 21.03
N GLY A 136 -4.25 -23.45 20.90
CA GLY A 136 -5.08 -23.33 19.69
C GLY A 136 -5.46 -21.87 19.33
N GLN A 137 -5.35 -20.95 20.29
CA GLN A 137 -5.66 -19.53 20.11
C GLN A 137 -4.42 -18.63 19.92
N THR A 138 -3.20 -19.17 19.94
CA THR A 138 -1.96 -18.35 19.93
C THR A 138 -1.88 -17.44 18.71
N ILE A 139 -2.26 -17.93 17.53
CA ILE A 139 -2.24 -17.12 16.30
C ILE A 139 -3.24 -15.96 16.41
N PHE A 140 -4.48 -16.25 16.80
CA PHE A 140 -5.51 -15.23 16.97
C PHE A 140 -5.10 -14.16 17.98
N LEU A 141 -4.53 -14.59 19.11
CA LEU A 141 -4.07 -13.69 20.15
C LEU A 141 -2.90 -12.80 19.70
N ALA A 142 -2.03 -13.30 18.83
CA ALA A 142 -0.95 -12.52 18.24
C ALA A 142 -1.47 -11.43 17.29
N PHE A 143 -2.45 -11.77 16.44
CA PHE A 143 -3.14 -10.78 15.59
C PHE A 143 -3.94 -9.76 16.40
N TYR A 144 -4.38 -10.11 17.60
CA TYR A 144 -5.05 -9.18 18.50
C TYR A 144 -4.06 -8.26 19.22
N ARG A 145 -2.97 -8.79 19.76
CA ARG A 145 -2.05 -8.05 20.65
C ARG A 145 -1.01 -7.22 19.92
N ASN A 146 -0.56 -7.66 18.75
CA ASN A 146 0.47 -6.94 18.00
C ASN A 146 -0.17 -5.84 17.13
N SER A 147 0.31 -4.60 17.26
CA SER A 147 -0.26 -3.43 16.56
C SER A 147 -0.16 -3.49 15.03
N LEU A 148 0.87 -4.13 14.48
CA LEU A 148 1.02 -4.30 13.04
C LEU A 148 0.15 -5.45 12.52
N LEU A 149 0.14 -6.59 13.22
CA LEU A 149 -0.72 -7.71 12.84
C LEU A 149 -2.20 -7.36 12.95
N HIS A 150 -2.58 -6.63 14.00
CA HIS A 150 -3.93 -6.14 14.20
C HIS A 150 -4.35 -5.16 13.08
N ALA A 151 -3.44 -4.29 12.66
CA ALA A 151 -3.70 -3.42 11.52
C ALA A 151 -3.81 -4.19 10.18
N LEU A 152 -3.06 -5.28 10.00
CA LEU A 152 -3.12 -6.12 8.79
C LEU A 152 -4.41 -6.95 8.72
N LEU A 153 -4.83 -7.52 9.86
CA LEU A 153 -6.07 -8.28 9.98
C LEU A 153 -6.88 -7.75 11.17
N PRO A 154 -7.74 -6.75 10.94
CA PRO A 154 -8.49 -6.10 12.01
C PRO A 154 -9.54 -6.95 12.72
N LEU A 155 -9.69 -8.24 12.37
CA LEU A 155 -10.68 -9.17 12.94
C LEU A 155 -12.07 -8.51 13.04
N GLU A 156 -12.51 -8.12 14.25
CA GLU A 156 -13.83 -7.51 14.51
C GLU A 156 -13.88 -5.99 14.30
N ASP A 157 -12.74 -5.32 14.14
CA ASP A 157 -12.67 -3.86 14.01
C ASP A 157 -12.96 -3.40 12.58
N VAL A 158 -14.26 -3.21 12.29
CA VAL A 158 -14.76 -2.70 11.01
C VAL A 158 -14.17 -1.33 10.66
N PHE A 159 -13.86 -0.50 11.65
CA PHE A 159 -13.32 0.84 11.41
C PHE A 159 -11.92 0.77 10.79
N LEU A 160 -11.07 -0.13 11.28
CA LEU A 160 -9.74 -0.37 10.70
C LEU A 160 -9.80 -0.95 9.28
N TRP A 161 -10.81 -1.78 8.96
CA TRP A 161 -11.04 -2.23 7.58
C TRP A 161 -11.33 -1.06 6.64
N ILE A 162 -12.22 -0.14 7.04
CA ILE A 162 -12.54 1.06 6.27
C ILE A 162 -11.30 1.96 6.12
N ARG A 163 -10.56 2.18 7.22
CA ARG A 163 -9.31 2.95 7.23
C ARG A 163 -8.30 2.39 6.24
N ASN A 164 -8.06 1.08 6.27
CA ASN A 164 -7.09 0.43 5.39
C ASN A 164 -7.52 0.53 3.92
N LEU A 165 -8.80 0.33 3.60
CA LEU A 165 -9.31 0.52 2.24
C LEU A 165 -9.05 1.95 1.74
N LEU A 166 -9.30 2.95 2.58
CA LEU A 166 -9.03 4.35 2.27
C LEU A 166 -7.53 4.63 2.12
N PHE A 167 -6.67 4.01 2.92
CA PHE A 167 -5.21 4.13 2.77
C PHE A 167 -4.73 3.57 1.42
N ALA A 168 -5.30 2.46 0.92
CA ALA A 168 -4.96 1.93 -0.40
C ALA A 168 -5.43 2.87 -1.49
N ALA A 169 -6.68 3.34 -1.38
CA ALA A 169 -7.25 4.27 -2.32
C ALA A 169 -6.43 5.57 -2.40
N ALA A 170 -6.02 6.12 -1.26
CA ALA A 170 -5.21 7.33 -1.18
C ALA A 170 -3.80 7.13 -1.72
N SER A 171 -3.16 6.01 -1.41
CA SER A 171 -1.82 5.69 -1.95
C SER A 171 -1.87 5.54 -3.47
N GLY A 172 -2.91 4.87 -3.98
CA GLY A 172 -3.13 4.74 -5.41
C GLY A 172 -3.40 6.08 -6.10
N ALA A 173 -4.24 6.92 -5.49
CA ALA A 173 -4.57 8.25 -5.98
C ALA A 173 -3.33 9.17 -5.99
N ALA A 174 -2.52 9.13 -4.92
CA ALA A 174 -1.32 9.95 -4.80
C ALA A 174 -0.24 9.56 -5.84
N CYS A 175 -0.08 8.27 -6.14
CA CYS A 175 0.81 7.83 -7.23
C CYS A 175 0.30 8.28 -8.60
N ALA A 176 -1.02 8.25 -8.82
CA ALA A 176 -1.63 8.69 -10.08
C ALA A 176 -1.57 10.22 -10.24
N VAL A 177 -1.83 10.98 -9.17
CA VAL A 177 -1.85 12.46 -9.22
C VAL A 177 -0.45 13.02 -9.42
N LEU A 178 0.59 12.37 -8.87
CA LEU A 178 1.97 12.76 -9.12
C LEU A 178 2.30 12.69 -10.61
N SER A 179 1.87 11.61 -11.28
CA SER A 179 2.04 11.46 -12.73
C SER A 179 1.31 12.56 -13.51
N TYR A 180 0.12 12.94 -13.04
CA TYR A 180 -0.70 13.99 -13.65
C TYR A 180 -0.12 15.40 -13.40
N ARG A 181 0.39 15.70 -12.19
CA ARG A 181 1.03 16.97 -11.83
C ARG A 181 2.38 17.16 -12.53
N GLN A 182 3.20 16.12 -12.66
CA GLN A 182 4.48 16.21 -13.35
C GLN A 182 4.33 16.59 -14.82
N ARG A 183 3.28 16.12 -15.50
CA ARG A 183 2.96 16.55 -16.89
C ARG A 183 2.71 18.06 -17.02
N ARG A 184 2.37 18.72 -15.91
CA ARG A 184 2.08 20.15 -15.82
C ARG A 184 3.19 20.93 -15.11
N GLY A 185 4.36 20.30 -14.91
CA GLY A 185 5.50 20.91 -14.24
C GLY A 185 5.28 21.23 -12.76
N ARG A 186 4.28 20.61 -12.12
CA ARG A 186 3.98 20.81 -10.69
C ARG A 186 4.56 19.68 -9.84
N LEU A 187 4.96 20.01 -8.62
CA LEU A 187 5.41 19.04 -7.61
C LEU A 187 4.21 18.30 -7.01
N GLY A 188 4.32 16.97 -6.86
CA GLY A 188 3.32 16.13 -6.21
C GLY A 188 3.72 15.83 -4.78
N TRP A 189 3.39 16.73 -3.84
CA TRP A 189 3.68 16.57 -2.42
C TRP A 189 2.73 15.56 -1.75
N GLU A 190 1.59 15.27 -2.37
CA GLU A 190 0.53 14.41 -1.83
C GLU A 190 1.05 13.00 -1.57
N ILE A 191 1.95 12.48 -2.40
CA ILE A 191 2.54 11.15 -2.17
C ILE A 191 3.37 11.10 -0.90
N ALA A 192 4.14 12.16 -0.62
CA ALA A 192 4.94 12.23 0.60
C ALA A 192 4.03 12.33 1.82
N ALA A 193 2.95 13.13 1.75
CA ALA A 193 1.96 13.25 2.82
C ALA A 193 1.23 11.93 3.10
N VAL A 194 0.78 11.22 2.05
CA VAL A 194 0.11 9.91 2.20
C VAL A 194 1.08 8.88 2.76
N CYS A 195 2.30 8.78 2.23
CA CYS A 195 3.29 7.84 2.73
C CYS A 195 3.61 8.09 4.20
N THR A 196 3.85 9.35 4.57
CA THR A 196 4.11 9.73 5.97
C THR A 196 2.95 9.34 6.87
N THR A 197 1.72 9.66 6.47
CA THR A 197 0.53 9.32 7.27
C THR A 197 0.41 7.81 7.49
N ILE A 198 0.66 6.99 6.46
CA ILE A 198 0.59 5.53 6.57
C ILE A 198 1.72 4.98 7.45
N LEU A 199 2.95 5.48 7.32
CA LEU A 199 4.07 5.03 8.16
C LEU A 199 3.79 5.19 9.67
N PHE A 200 3.13 6.29 10.05
CA PHE A 200 2.84 6.59 11.46
C PHE A 200 1.50 6.07 11.97
N ALA A 201 0.50 5.91 11.10
CA ALA A 201 -0.86 5.54 11.50
C ALA A 201 -1.23 4.10 11.17
N PHE A 202 -0.43 3.39 10.34
CA PHE A 202 -0.74 2.02 9.98
C PHE A 202 -0.58 1.05 11.16
N PRO A 203 0.54 1.03 11.92
CA PRO A 203 0.60 0.24 13.15
C PRO A 203 -0.32 0.90 14.16
N SER A 204 -1.40 0.21 14.52
CA SER A 204 -2.39 0.73 15.45
C SER A 204 -2.66 -0.30 16.52
N ALA A 205 -2.37 0.08 17.77
CA ALA A 205 -2.74 -0.74 18.91
C ALA A 205 -4.26 -0.62 19.16
N LEU A 206 -4.81 -1.64 19.82
CA LEU A 206 -6.18 -1.63 20.31
C LEU A 206 -6.45 -0.38 21.15
N GLY A 207 -7.59 0.26 20.90
CA GLY A 207 -8.05 1.43 21.67
C GLY A 207 -7.48 2.78 21.23
N GLN A 208 -6.63 2.85 20.20
CA GLN A 208 -6.07 4.11 19.67
C GLN A 208 -7.03 4.83 18.69
N TRP A 209 -8.29 5.02 19.09
CA TRP A 209 -9.33 5.60 18.23
C TRP A 209 -9.03 7.03 17.78
N GLU A 210 -8.47 7.86 18.68
CA GLU A 210 -8.18 9.27 18.41
C GLU A 210 -7.16 9.43 17.27
N TRP A 211 -6.03 8.72 17.36
CA TRP A 211 -4.98 8.79 16.36
C TRP A 211 -5.44 8.23 15.01
N ASN A 212 -6.15 7.09 15.01
CA ASN A 212 -6.68 6.51 13.79
C ASN A 212 -7.74 7.41 13.13
N SER A 213 -8.55 8.11 13.92
CA SER A 213 -9.54 9.06 13.41
C SER A 213 -8.87 10.27 12.76
N ILE A 214 -7.83 10.83 13.37
CA ILE A 214 -7.04 11.93 12.80
C ILE A 214 -6.41 11.50 11.47
N ALA A 215 -5.78 10.33 11.44
CA ALA A 215 -5.17 9.79 10.23
C ALA A 215 -6.19 9.56 9.11
N LEU A 216 -7.37 9.03 9.44
CA LEU A 216 -8.46 8.84 8.50
C LEU A 216 -8.95 10.18 7.95
N CYS A 217 -9.17 11.18 8.80
CA CYS A 217 -9.56 12.53 8.38
C CYS A 217 -8.53 13.15 7.43
N LEU A 218 -7.24 13.03 7.73
CA LEU A 218 -6.15 13.52 6.87
C LEU A 218 -6.16 12.82 5.50
N ILE A 219 -6.32 11.50 5.47
CA ILE A 219 -6.36 10.74 4.22
C ILE A 219 -7.60 11.09 3.38
N VAL A 220 -8.77 11.24 4.01
CA VAL A 220 -9.98 11.69 3.32
C VAL A 220 -9.80 13.10 2.76
N PHE A 221 -9.20 14.01 3.53
CA PHE A 221 -8.89 15.35 3.06
C PHE A 221 -7.97 15.34 1.83
N LEU A 222 -6.88 14.56 1.86
CA LEU A 222 -5.96 14.41 0.72
C LEU A 222 -6.66 13.81 -0.51
N LEU A 223 -7.51 12.79 -0.31
CA LEU A 223 -8.31 12.20 -1.39
C LEU A 223 -9.26 13.22 -2.02
N LEU A 224 -9.92 14.04 -1.20
CA LEU A 224 -10.81 15.10 -1.68
C LEU A 224 -10.03 16.18 -2.43
N GLU A 225 -8.87 16.60 -1.93
CA GLU A 225 -7.99 17.55 -2.64
C GLU A 225 -7.62 17.00 -4.04
N ILE A 226 -7.18 15.75 -4.12
CA ILE A 226 -6.84 15.09 -5.39
C ILE A 226 -8.05 15.06 -6.32
N CYS A 227 -9.22 14.68 -5.81
CA CYS A 227 -10.46 14.65 -6.61
C CYS A 227 -10.85 16.04 -7.12
N VAL A 228 -10.80 17.05 -6.26
CA VAL A 228 -11.11 18.45 -6.61
C VAL A 228 -10.10 18.98 -7.63
N PHE A 229 -8.82 18.64 -7.50
CA PHE A 229 -7.79 19.05 -8.45
C PHE A 229 -8.01 18.44 -9.85
N VAL A 230 -8.30 17.14 -9.92
CA VAL A 230 -8.47 16.43 -11.19
C VAL A 230 -9.81 16.76 -11.86
N TRP A 231 -10.91 16.80 -11.10
CA TRP A 231 -12.25 17.00 -11.66
C TRP A 231 -12.77 18.43 -11.58
N GLY A 232 -12.17 19.29 -10.76
CA GLY A 232 -12.59 20.68 -10.57
C GLY A 232 -12.32 21.57 -11.78
N LYS A 233 -12.65 22.86 -11.61
CA LYS A 233 -12.53 23.86 -12.68
C LYS A 233 -11.11 23.94 -13.25
N GLU A 234 -10.08 23.92 -12.39
CA GLU A 234 -8.67 23.95 -12.82
C GLU A 234 -8.31 22.78 -13.73
N GLY A 235 -8.68 21.55 -13.34
CA GLY A 235 -8.50 20.36 -14.16
C GLY A 235 -9.20 20.45 -15.53
N SER A 236 -10.37 21.11 -15.59
CA SER A 236 -11.13 21.33 -16.85
C SER A 236 -10.49 22.38 -17.76
N THR A 237 -9.98 23.48 -17.20
CA THR A 237 -9.31 24.52 -18.00
C THR A 237 -8.00 24.04 -18.59
N ASP A 238 -7.26 23.22 -17.86
CA ASP A 238 -5.98 22.71 -18.33
C ASP A 238 -6.13 21.60 -19.38
N GLU A 239 -7.14 20.71 -19.24
CA GLU A 239 -7.44 19.70 -20.26
C GLU A 239 -7.76 20.36 -21.62
N LYS A 240 -8.40 21.53 -21.60
CA LYS A 240 -8.67 22.33 -22.81
C LYS A 240 -7.43 23.01 -23.40
N ARG A 241 -6.35 23.20 -22.63
CA ARG A 241 -5.07 23.77 -23.15
C ARG A 241 -4.17 22.72 -23.79
N THR A 242 -4.35 21.45 -23.43
CA THR A 242 -3.50 20.33 -23.89
C THR A 242 -4.02 19.60 -25.13
N VAL A 243 -5.30 19.77 -25.47
CA VAL A 243 -5.91 19.22 -26.70
C VAL A 243 -5.61 20.14 -27.88
#